data_AF-A0AAE4HAG1-F1
#
_entry.id   AF-A0AAE4HAG1-F1
#
_cell.length_a   1.000
_cell.length_b   1.000
_cell.length_c   1.000
_cell.angle_alpha   90.00
_cell.angle_beta   90.00
_cell.angle_gamma   90.00
#
_symmetry.space_group_name_H-M   'P 1'
#
loop_
_entity.id
_entity.type
_entity.pdbx_description
1 polymer ?
#
loop_
_entity_poly.entity_id
_entity_poly.type
_entity_poly.pdbx_seq_one_letter_code
_entity_poly.pdbx_strand_id
1 'polypeptide(L)' 'MTKTYHLLTGLHFALCTLAMIWPGALIANRIEPTVLGLPFLFFWYTLWMMLLFIGMWVAFAIRHGGDRHE' A
#
# COMPACT_ATOMS: atom_id res chain seq x y z
N MET A 1 -17.06 15.71 -1.55
CA MET A 1 -15.68 15.35 -1.15
C MET A 1 -15.57 13.93 -0.57
N THR A 2 -16.50 13.50 0.29
CA THR A 2 -16.41 12.21 1.02
C THR A 2 -16.45 10.96 0.11
N LYS A 3 -17.29 10.94 -0.94
CA LYS A 3 -17.38 9.80 -1.87
C LYS A 3 -16.06 9.53 -2.62
N THR A 4 -15.41 10.58 -3.10
CA THR A 4 -14.11 10.49 -3.79
C THR A 4 -13.02 10.00 -2.84
N TYR A 5 -13.00 10.49 -1.59
CA TYR A 5 -12.07 10.02 -0.57
C TYR A 5 -12.22 8.52 -0.29
N HIS A 6 -13.46 8.06 -0.02
CA HIS A 6 -13.71 6.64 0.23
C HIS A 6 -13.35 5.76 -0.98
N LEU A 7 -13.62 6.24 -2.20
CA LEU A 7 -13.19 5.56 -3.43
C LEU A 7 -11.67 5.48 -3.51
N LEU A 8 -10.94 6.56 -3.26
CA LEU A 8 -9.47 6.57 -3.31
C LEU A 8 -8.86 5.65 -2.25
N THR A 9 -9.34 5.71 -1.00
CA THR A 9 -8.90 4.79 0.06
C THR A 9 -9.21 3.33 -0.32
N GLY A 10 -10.41 3.05 -0.81
CA GLY A 10 -10.80 1.70 -1.25
C GLY A 10 -9.94 1.19 -2.41
N LEU A 11 -9.67 2.03 -3.42
CA LEU A 11 -8.79 1.68 -4.54
C LEU A 11 -7.36 1.43 -4.09
N HIS A 12 -6.85 2.20 -3.13
CA HIS A 12 -5.52 1.99 -2.55
C HIS A 12 -5.42 0.62 -1.87
N PHE A 13 -6.41 0.26 -1.04
CA PHE A 13 -6.47 -1.06 -0.41
C PHE A 13 -6.59 -2.20 -1.41
N ALA A 14 -7.46 -2.04 -2.42
CA ALA A 14 -7.62 -3.02 -3.48
C ALA A 14 -6.30 -3.23 -4.25
N LEU A 15 -5.61 -2.14 -4.61
CA LEU A 15 -4.32 -2.20 -5.29
C LEU A 15 -3.27 -2.93 -4.45
N CYS A 16 -3.12 -2.60 -3.16
CA CYS A 16 -2.18 -3.28 -2.28
C CYS A 16 -2.52 -4.77 -2.12
N THR A 17 -3.80 -5.11 -2.00
CA THR A 17 -4.28 -6.49 -1.90
C THR A 17 -3.94 -7.29 -3.16
N LEU A 18 -4.24 -6.72 -4.33
CA LEU A 18 -3.93 -7.34 -5.63
C LEU A 18 -2.42 -7.49 -5.85
N ALA A 19 -1.63 -6.52 -5.39
CA ALA A 19 -0.18 -6.58 -5.47
C ALA A 19 0.43 -7.67 -4.58
N MET A 20 -0.16 -7.90 -3.40
CA MET A 20 0.36 -8.84 -2.41
C MET A 20 -0.17 -10.27 -2.54
N ILE A 21 -1.38 -10.45 -3.04
CA ILE A 21 -2.02 -11.77 -3.13
C ILE A 21 -2.02 -12.25 -4.58
N TRP A 22 -2.86 -11.65 -5.41
CA TRP A 22 -3.00 -12.02 -6.82
C TRP A 22 -3.58 -10.84 -7.59
N PRO A 23 -3.04 -10.47 -8.77
CA PRO A 23 -2.00 -11.16 -9.54
C PRO A 23 -0.55 -10.77 -9.19
N GLY A 24 -0.33 -9.78 -8.32
CA GLY A 24 1.00 -9.20 -8.10
C GLY A 24 2.01 -10.17 -7.50
N ALA A 25 1.59 -11.07 -6.61
CA ALA A 25 2.49 -12.08 -6.06
C ALA A 25 3.00 -13.01 -7.16
N LEU A 26 2.18 -13.38 -8.16
CA LEU A 26 2.64 -14.23 -9.27
C LEU A 26 3.73 -13.53 -10.09
N ILE A 27 3.58 -12.23 -10.32
CA ILE A 27 4.57 -11.44 -11.05
C ILE A 27 5.87 -11.38 -10.24
N ALA A 28 5.78 -11.17 -8.93
CA ALA A 28 6.92 -11.01 -8.04
C ALA A 28 7.51 -12.32 -7.50
N ASN A 29 6.91 -13.47 -7.79
CA ASN A 29 7.32 -14.78 -7.27
C ASN A 29 8.62 -15.28 -7.94
N ARG A 30 9.72 -14.62 -7.62
CA ARG A 30 11.07 -14.97 -8.08
C ARG A 30 12.10 -14.53 -7.05
N ILE A 31 13.26 -15.20 -7.06
CA ILE A 31 14.37 -14.89 -6.16
C ILE A 31 15.20 -13.73 -6.72
N GLU A 32 15.46 -13.74 -8.03
CA GLU A 32 16.25 -12.72 -8.72
C GLU A 32 15.36 -11.69 -9.44
N PRO A 33 15.76 -10.39 -9.45
CA PRO A 33 16.98 -9.84 -8.87
C PRO A 33 16.87 -9.71 -7.34
N THR A 34 18.00 -9.82 -6.65
CA THR A 34 18.05 -9.44 -5.23
C THR A 34 18.04 -7.92 -5.11
N VAL A 35 17.20 -7.40 -4.21
CA VAL A 35 17.03 -5.96 -3.97
C VAL A 35 17.28 -5.70 -2.50
N LEU A 36 18.22 -4.80 -2.18
CA LEU A 36 18.64 -4.51 -0.81
C LEU A 36 19.11 -5.78 -0.04
N GLY A 37 19.68 -6.75 -0.76
CA GLY A 37 20.12 -8.03 -0.18
C GLY A 37 19.00 -9.04 0.08
N LEU A 38 17.76 -8.72 -0.29
CA LEU A 38 16.60 -9.62 -0.16
C LEU A 38 16.23 -10.24 -1.51
N PRO A 39 15.71 -11.47 -1.56
CA PRO A 39 15.02 -12.00 -2.74
C PRO A 39 13.90 -11.05 -3.19
N PHE A 40 13.65 -10.98 -4.50
CA PHE A 40 12.71 -10.03 -5.09
C PHE A 40 11.32 -10.07 -4.43
N LEU A 41 10.80 -11.28 -4.15
CA LEU A 41 9.51 -11.46 -3.49
C LEU A 41 9.44 -10.81 -2.10
N PHE A 42 10.50 -10.90 -1.30
CA PHE A 42 10.52 -10.29 0.03
C PHE A 42 10.57 -8.77 -0.06
N PHE A 43 11.43 -8.22 -0.92
CA PHE A 43 11.46 -6.79 -1.19
C PHE A 43 10.08 -6.28 -1.65
N TRP A 44 9.43 -7.01 -2.56
CA TRP A 44 8.10 -6.69 -3.05
C TRP A 44 7.09 -6.58 -1.91
N TYR A 45 7.02 -7.59 -1.04
CA TYR A 45 6.11 -7.57 0.11
C TYR A 45 6.40 -6.41 1.07
N THR A 46 7.67 -6.15 1.38
CA THR A 46 8.06 -5.03 2.24
C THR A 46 7.64 -3.69 1.63
N LEU A 47 7.87 -3.49 0.33
CA LEU A 47 7.46 -2.28 -0.39
C LEU A 47 5.94 -2.06 -0.31
N TRP A 48 5.13 -3.08 -0.61
CA TRP A 48 3.68 -2.95 -0.60
C TRP A 48 3.09 -2.79 0.81
N MET A 49 3.73 -3.38 1.82
CA MET A 49 3.40 -3.13 3.23
C MET A 49 3.64 -1.67 3.63
N MET A 50 4.77 -1.09 3.21
CA MET A 50 5.06 0.33 3.43
C MET A 50 4.05 1.23 2.72
N LEU A 51 3.70 0.91 1.47
CA LEU A 51 2.68 1.67 0.72
C LEU A 51 1.31 1.60 1.40
N LEU A 52 0.90 0.42 1.87
CA LEU A 52 -0.34 0.23 2.62
C LEU A 52 -0.37 1.10 3.87
N PHE A 53 0.72 1.08 4.64
CA PHE A 53 0.85 1.93 5.83
C PHE A 53 0.77 3.42 5.47
N ILE A 54 1.47 3.86 4.43
CA ILE A 54 1.45 5.26 3.99
C ILE A 54 0.04 5.67 3.58
N GLY A 55 -0.70 4.86 2.82
CA GLY A 55 -2.06 5.18 2.44
C GLY A 55 -2.99 5.32 3.64
N MET A 56 -2.82 4.46 4.66
CA MET A 56 -3.53 4.58 5.93
C MET A 56 -3.16 5.83 6.71
N TRP A 57 -1.86 6.14 6.78
CA TRP A 57 -1.38 7.35 7.44
C TRP A 57 -1.91 8.61 6.76
N VAL A 58 -1.90 8.66 5.43
CA VAL A 58 -2.46 9.78 4.65
C VAL A 58 -3.96 9.90 4.86
N ALA A 59 -4.69 8.79 4.84
CA ALA A 59 -6.12 8.76 5.13
C ALA A 59 -6.42 9.31 6.54
N PHE A 60 -5.64 8.89 7.54
CA PHE A 60 -5.71 9.38 8.90
C PHE A 60 -5.39 10.88 8.98
N ALA A 61 -4.29 11.33 8.37
CA ALA A 61 -3.86 12.73 8.40
C ALA A 61 -4.87 13.65 7.70
N ILE A 62 -5.49 13.21 6.60
CA ILE A 62 -6.55 13.99 5.93
C ILE A 62 -7.79 14.07 6.81
N ARG A 63 -8.17 12.98 7.49
CA ARG A 63 -9.40 12.93 8.28
C ARG A 63 -9.28 13.58 9.66
N HIS A 64 -8.11 13.54 10.28
CA HIS A 64 -7.89 14.02 11.65
C HIS A 64 -6.93 15.20 11.74
N GLY A 65 -6.18 15.50 10.68
CA GLY A 65 -5.35 16.71 10.61
C GLY A 65 -6.15 18.00 10.45
N GLY A 66 -7.44 17.91 10.04
CA GLY A 66 -8.37 19.05 9.99
C GLY A 66 -9.05 19.36 11.32
N ASP A 67 -9.14 18.40 12.25
CA ASP A 67 -9.89 18.50 13.51
C ASP A 67 -9.01 18.95 14.71
N ARG A 68 -7.73 19.28 14.50
CA ARG A 68 -6.80 19.69 15.58
C ARG A 68 -6.93 21.16 16.00
N HIS A 69 -8.06 21.79 15.70
CA HIS A 69 -8.36 23.18 16.06
C HIS A 69 -9.50 23.31 17.08
N GLU A 70 -9.57 22.43 18.08
CA GLU A 70 -10.35 22.65 19.31
C GLU A 70 -9.61 22.09 20.52
#